data_AF-L1NWN1-F1
#
_entry.id   AF-L1NWN1-F1
#
_cell.length_a   1.000
_cell.length_b   1.000
_cell.length_c   1.000
_cell.angle_alpha   90.00
_cell.angle_beta   90.00
_cell.angle_gamma   90.00
#
_symmetry.space_group_name_H-M   'P 1'
#
loop_
_entity.id
_entity.type
_entity.pdbx_description
1 polymer ?
#
loop_
_entity_poly.entity_id
_entity_poly.type
_entity_poly.pdbx_seq_one_letter_code
_entity_poly.pdbx_strand_id
1 'polypeptide(L)'
;MAMRIKKIGWIVLFLLLTISGRAQAFFDKLEAHKDITSATVTQKMFQMLAKIASEGGESKEYVAFVSKLKSMRVFTTENQQSGALLKSEALQYVKAASLSEVRMKTQTQNTKFYAKENGSDKISELLIFVDSNEHSKKTVLLSLIGDIELSQIGTLTKNMNLPNEVKDIK
;
A
#
# COMPACT_ATOMS: atom_id res chain seq x y z
N MET A 1 42.42 -18.34 -19.67
CA MET A 1 41.64 -17.09 -19.47
C MET A 1 40.14 -17.33 -19.24
N ALA A 2 39.50 -18.29 -19.91
CA ALA A 2 38.05 -18.58 -19.80
C ALA A 2 37.53 -18.95 -18.40
N MET A 3 38.35 -19.57 -17.54
CA MET A 3 37.94 -19.99 -16.19
C MET A 3 37.76 -18.83 -15.20
N ARG A 4 38.50 -17.72 -15.38
CA ARG A 4 38.35 -16.51 -14.53
C ARG A 4 37.08 -15.73 -14.86
N ILE A 5 36.68 -15.68 -16.14
CA ILE A 5 35.44 -15.03 -16.60
C ILE A 5 34.20 -15.77 -16.08
N LYS A 6 34.23 -17.11 -16.07
CA LYS A 6 33.16 -17.90 -15.44
C LYS A 6 33.02 -17.58 -13.94
N LYS A 7 34.13 -17.50 -13.19
CA LYS A 7 34.08 -17.16 -11.74
C LYS A 7 33.54 -15.76 -11.46
N ILE A 8 33.84 -14.77 -12.33
CA ILE A 8 33.31 -13.41 -12.22
C ILE A 8 31.80 -13.36 -12.55
N GLY A 9 31.34 -14.15 -13.53
CA GLY A 9 29.92 -14.27 -13.84
C GLY A 9 29.07 -14.78 -12.67
N TRP A 10 29.60 -15.71 -11.87
CA TRP A 10 28.91 -16.22 -10.67
C TRP A 10 28.81 -15.17 -9.55
N ILE A 11 29.82 -14.29 -9.41
CA ILE A 11 29.82 -13.21 -8.41
C ILE A 11 28.77 -12.12 -8.78
N VAL A 12 28.67 -11.76 -10.06
CA VAL A 12 27.67 -10.80 -10.55
C VAL A 12 26.25 -11.37 -10.42
N LEU A 13 26.07 -12.67 -10.68
CA LEU A 13 24.78 -13.35 -10.51
C LEU A 13 24.34 -13.42 -9.03
N PHE A 14 25.29 -13.62 -8.10
CA PHE A 14 25.01 -13.60 -6.66
C PHE A 14 24.63 -12.20 -6.15
N LEU A 15 25.26 -11.15 -6.69
CA LEU A 15 24.93 -9.75 -6.37
C LEU A 15 23.51 -9.37 -6.82
N LEU A 16 23.05 -9.86 -7.98
CA LEU A 16 21.72 -9.58 -8.52
C LEU A 16 20.57 -10.23 -7.73
N LEU A 17 20.83 -11.33 -7.00
CA LEU A 17 19.81 -12.01 -6.20
C LEU A 17 19.44 -11.27 -4.89
N THR A 18 20.29 -10.35 -4.42
CA THR A 18 20.06 -9.64 -3.14
C THR A 18 19.05 -8.49 -3.23
N ILE A 19 18.63 -8.11 -4.44
CA ILE A 19 17.77 -6.94 -4.65
C ILE A 19 16.27 -7.32 -4.53
N SER A 20 15.93 -8.59 -4.79
CA SER A 20 14.53 -9.05 -4.85
C SER A 20 13.90 -9.35 -3.48
N GLY A 21 14.69 -9.47 -2.41
CA GLY A 21 14.21 -9.82 -1.07
C GLY A 21 13.78 -8.66 -0.17
N ARG A 22 13.97 -7.41 -0.60
CA ARG A 22 13.80 -6.25 0.31
C ARG A 22 12.36 -5.77 0.46
N ALA A 23 11.52 -5.91 -0.56
CA ALA A 23 10.16 -5.38 -0.57
C ALA A 23 9.20 -6.11 0.40
N GLN A 24 9.41 -7.42 0.62
CA GLN A 24 8.58 -8.19 1.55
C GLN A 24 8.92 -7.86 3.01
N ALA A 25 10.22 -7.69 3.31
CA ALA A 25 10.74 -7.45 4.66
C ALA A 25 10.27 -6.14 5.33
N PHE A 26 9.83 -5.12 4.56
CA PHE A 26 9.39 -3.83 5.15
C PHE A 26 8.15 -3.98 6.02
N PHE A 27 7.18 -4.77 5.56
CA PHE A 27 5.91 -4.90 6.25
C PHE A 27 5.87 -6.11 7.20
N ASP A 28 6.72 -7.11 7.01
CA ASP A 28 6.81 -8.29 7.88
C ASP A 28 7.07 -7.91 9.35
N LYS A 29 7.89 -6.87 9.58
CA LYS A 29 8.15 -6.36 10.94
C LYS A 29 6.91 -5.73 11.58
N LEU A 30 6.05 -5.13 10.77
CA LEU A 30 4.81 -4.50 11.23
C LEU A 30 3.75 -5.56 11.54
N GLU A 31 3.65 -6.60 10.69
CA GLU A 31 2.75 -7.75 10.91
C GLU A 31 3.12 -8.55 12.17
N ALA A 32 4.41 -8.63 12.50
CA ALA A 32 4.89 -9.34 13.70
C ALA A 32 4.81 -8.51 15.00
N HIS A 33 4.44 -7.23 14.94
CA HIS A 33 4.47 -6.36 16.10
C HIS A 33 3.18 -6.45 16.92
N LYS A 34 3.29 -6.78 18.21
CA LYS A 34 2.14 -7.04 19.11
C LYS A 34 1.14 -5.88 19.24
N ASP A 35 1.61 -4.64 19.11
CA ASP A 35 0.80 -3.43 19.27
C ASP A 35 0.30 -2.88 17.91
N ILE A 36 0.48 -3.63 16.82
CA ILE A 36 0.04 -3.26 15.48
C ILE A 36 -0.97 -4.31 15.00
N THR A 37 -2.16 -3.85 14.65
CA THR A 37 -3.17 -4.68 13.98
C THR A 37 -2.96 -4.58 12.47
N SER A 38 -2.78 -5.70 11.81
CA SER A 38 -2.61 -5.78 10.36
C SER A 38 -3.69 -6.60 9.67
N ALA A 39 -4.09 -6.19 8.47
CA ALA A 39 -4.94 -6.97 7.58
C ALA A 39 -4.42 -6.87 6.15
N THR A 40 -4.31 -8.01 5.47
CA THR A 40 -3.80 -8.10 4.10
C THR A 40 -4.82 -8.79 3.20
N VAL A 41 -5.16 -8.12 2.10
CA VAL A 41 -5.99 -8.65 1.01
C VAL A 41 -5.10 -8.85 -0.22
N THR A 42 -5.23 -10.01 -0.85
CA THR A 42 -4.43 -10.44 -2.00
C THR A 42 -5.28 -10.44 -3.26
N GLN A 43 -4.63 -10.47 -4.43
CA GLN A 43 -5.30 -10.49 -5.72
C GLN A 43 -6.35 -11.60 -5.83
N LYS A 44 -6.04 -12.80 -5.32
CA LYS A 44 -6.99 -13.93 -5.34
C LYS A 44 -8.24 -13.62 -4.50
N MET A 45 -8.07 -12.96 -3.35
CA MET A 45 -9.19 -12.51 -2.54
C MET A 45 -9.99 -11.40 -3.23
N PHE A 46 -9.33 -10.45 -3.90
CA PHE A 46 -10.04 -9.43 -4.68
C PHE A 46 -10.84 -10.01 -5.84
N GLN A 47 -10.30 -11.00 -6.56
CA GLN A 47 -11.04 -11.71 -7.61
C GLN A 47 -12.26 -12.45 -7.05
N MET A 48 -12.11 -13.08 -5.87
CA MET A 48 -13.23 -13.72 -5.18
C MET A 48 -14.29 -12.69 -4.77
N LEU A 49 -13.88 -11.56 -4.18
CA LEU A 49 -14.79 -10.47 -3.78
C LEU A 49 -15.50 -9.86 -4.99
N ALA A 50 -14.80 -9.64 -6.11
CA ALA A 50 -15.38 -9.10 -7.33
C ALA A 50 -16.47 -10.04 -7.89
N LYS A 51 -16.25 -11.36 -7.82
CA LYS A 51 -17.26 -12.35 -8.22
C LYS A 51 -18.50 -12.30 -7.31
N ILE A 52 -18.30 -12.30 -5.99
CA ILE A 52 -19.40 -12.21 -5.01
C ILE A 52 -20.17 -10.91 -5.20
N ALA A 53 -19.48 -9.78 -5.36
CA ALA A 53 -20.08 -8.47 -5.59
C ALA A 53 -20.92 -8.44 -6.88
N SER A 54 -20.40 -9.03 -7.97
CA SER A 54 -21.13 -9.14 -9.23
C SER A 54 -22.40 -9.98 -9.12
N GLU A 55 -22.39 -11.03 -8.31
CA GLU A 55 -23.56 -11.89 -8.07
C GLU A 55 -24.56 -11.24 -7.09
N GLY A 56 -24.07 -10.42 -6.16
CA GLY A 56 -24.85 -9.71 -5.14
C GLY A 56 -25.50 -8.40 -5.60
N GLY A 57 -25.31 -8.00 -6.87
CA GLY A 57 -25.93 -6.78 -7.42
C GLY A 57 -25.15 -5.49 -7.19
N GLU A 58 -23.87 -5.57 -6.80
CA GLU A 58 -22.99 -4.39 -6.71
C GLU A 58 -22.78 -3.73 -8.09
N SER A 59 -22.41 -2.45 -8.08
CA SER A 59 -22.25 -1.71 -9.33
C SER A 59 -21.13 -2.29 -10.20
N LYS A 60 -21.32 -2.27 -11.54
CA LYS A 60 -20.29 -2.69 -12.49
C LYS A 60 -18.97 -1.94 -12.30
N GLU A 61 -19.05 -0.68 -11.91
CA GLU A 61 -17.90 0.17 -11.62
C GLU A 61 -17.09 -0.34 -10.41
N TYR A 62 -17.77 -0.73 -9.33
CA TYR A 62 -17.14 -1.31 -8.15
C TYR A 62 -16.46 -2.65 -8.47
N VAL A 63 -17.16 -3.55 -9.16
CA VAL A 63 -16.61 -4.85 -9.58
C VAL A 63 -15.38 -4.66 -10.47
N ALA A 64 -15.45 -3.75 -11.44
CA ALA A 64 -14.33 -3.42 -12.33
C ALA A 64 -13.14 -2.85 -11.54
N PHE A 65 -13.39 -1.95 -10.59
CA PHE A 65 -12.35 -1.38 -9.75
C PHE A 65 -11.65 -2.46 -8.89
N VAL A 66 -12.42 -3.25 -8.13
CA VAL A 66 -11.87 -4.30 -7.24
C VAL A 66 -11.08 -5.34 -8.04
N SER A 67 -11.53 -5.69 -9.25
CA SER A 67 -10.82 -6.65 -10.10
C SER A 67 -9.45 -6.19 -10.59
N LYS A 68 -9.19 -4.87 -10.59
CA LYS A 68 -7.89 -4.28 -10.96
C LYS A 68 -6.90 -4.22 -9.79
N LEU A 69 -7.34 -4.56 -8.57
CA LEU A 69 -6.50 -4.56 -7.37
C LEU A 69 -5.69 -5.85 -7.25
N LYS A 70 -4.44 -5.71 -6.82
CA LYS A 70 -3.48 -6.81 -6.66
C LYS A 70 -3.15 -7.09 -5.21
N SER A 71 -3.01 -6.04 -4.39
CA SER A 71 -2.75 -6.20 -2.96
C SER A 71 -3.22 -4.97 -2.21
N MET A 72 -3.82 -5.18 -1.04
CA MET A 72 -4.06 -4.14 -0.06
C MET A 72 -3.54 -4.61 1.28
N ARG A 73 -2.84 -3.75 2.00
CA ARG A 73 -2.41 -4.00 3.37
C ARG A 73 -2.79 -2.79 4.21
N VAL A 74 -3.33 -3.04 5.39
CA VAL A 74 -3.68 -2.00 6.35
C VAL A 74 -3.04 -2.35 7.68
N PHE A 75 -2.35 -1.38 8.25
CA PHE A 75 -1.74 -1.44 9.58
C PHE A 75 -2.31 -0.32 10.42
N THR A 76 -2.68 -0.65 11.66
CA THR A 76 -3.22 0.35 12.59
C THR A 76 -2.68 0.15 13.99
N THR A 77 -2.55 1.24 14.73
CA THR A 77 -2.17 1.22 16.14
C THR A 77 -2.67 2.47 16.85
N GLU A 78 -2.95 2.35 18.15
CA GLU A 78 -3.21 3.47 19.05
C GLU A 78 -2.00 3.76 19.97
N ASN A 79 -0.95 2.95 19.86
CA ASN A 79 0.29 3.12 20.62
C ASN A 79 1.23 4.10 19.89
N GLN A 80 1.65 5.16 20.58
CA GLN A 80 2.47 6.23 20.00
C GLN A 80 3.84 5.74 19.47
N GLN A 81 4.50 4.81 20.16
CA GLN A 81 5.78 4.25 19.72
C GLN A 81 5.63 3.40 18.45
N SER A 82 4.56 2.60 18.41
CA SER A 82 4.21 1.81 17.23
C SER A 82 3.78 2.70 16.06
N GLY A 83 3.12 3.82 16.33
CA GLY A 83 2.79 4.83 15.32
C GLY A 83 4.03 5.46 14.70
N ALA A 84 5.04 5.78 15.51
CA ALA A 84 6.34 6.25 15.03
C ALA A 84 7.08 5.18 14.20
N LEU A 85 6.97 3.91 14.58
CA LEU A 85 7.50 2.79 13.79
C LEU A 85 6.79 2.68 12.43
N LEU A 86 5.45 2.74 12.39
CA LEU A 86 4.69 2.76 11.13
C LEU A 86 5.15 3.90 10.21
N LYS A 87 5.34 5.11 10.76
CA LYS A 87 5.83 6.27 10.01
C LYS A 87 7.21 6.03 9.42
N SER A 88 8.12 5.50 10.23
CA SER A 88 9.50 5.21 9.80
C SER A 88 9.53 4.17 8.67
N GLU A 89 8.82 3.07 8.83
CA GLU A 89 8.76 2.01 7.80
C GLU A 89 8.03 2.50 6.54
N ALA A 90 6.98 3.31 6.66
CA ALA A 90 6.32 3.95 5.53
C ALA A 90 7.29 4.83 4.73
N LEU A 91 8.05 5.71 5.38
CA LEU A 91 9.01 6.59 4.71
C LEU A 91 10.18 5.83 4.07
N GLN A 92 10.61 4.72 4.69
CA GLN A 92 11.59 3.83 4.08
C GLN A 92 11.02 3.16 2.83
N TYR A 93 9.78 2.68 2.90
CA TYR A 93 9.10 2.07 1.77
C TYR A 93 8.88 3.05 0.60
N VAL A 94 8.45 4.29 0.89
CA VAL A 94 8.33 5.37 -0.11
C VAL A 94 9.63 5.53 -0.92
N LYS A 95 10.78 5.56 -0.23
CA LYS A 95 12.09 5.66 -0.90
C LYS A 95 12.43 4.41 -1.69
N ALA A 96 12.17 3.22 -1.14
CA ALA A 96 12.51 1.95 -1.78
C ALA A 96 11.67 1.65 -3.03
N ALA A 97 10.38 2.01 -3.01
CA ALA A 97 9.45 1.82 -4.12
C ALA A 97 9.45 2.98 -5.13
N SER A 98 10.20 4.06 -4.83
CA SER A 98 10.25 5.31 -5.59
C SER A 98 8.87 5.98 -5.72
N LEU A 99 8.16 6.10 -4.60
CA LEU A 99 6.86 6.78 -4.54
C LEU A 99 7.06 8.29 -4.41
N SER A 100 6.24 9.07 -5.11
CA SER A 100 6.19 10.53 -5.02
C SER A 100 5.05 10.97 -4.11
N GLU A 101 5.26 11.99 -3.28
CA GLU A 101 4.15 12.59 -2.49
C GLU A 101 3.17 13.29 -3.42
N VAL A 102 1.88 12.96 -3.30
CA VAL A 102 0.81 13.57 -4.10
C VAL A 102 -0.09 14.40 -3.19
N ARG A 103 -0.38 15.64 -3.60
CA ARG A 103 -1.34 16.49 -2.90
C ARG A 103 -2.75 16.20 -3.40
N MET A 104 -3.58 15.63 -2.54
CA MET A 104 -5.01 15.52 -2.81
C MET A 104 -5.73 16.80 -2.40
N LYS A 105 -6.78 17.18 -3.14
CA LYS A 105 -7.58 18.39 -2.87
C LYS A 105 -8.21 18.40 -1.47
N THR A 106 -8.44 17.21 -0.91
CA THR A 106 -9.16 17.02 0.36
C THR A 106 -8.23 16.41 1.41
N GLN A 107 -7.11 17.10 1.65
CA GLN A 107 -6.12 16.68 2.63
C GLN A 107 -6.56 17.09 4.04
N THR A 108 -6.76 16.12 4.93
CA THR A 108 -6.67 16.40 6.37
C THR A 108 -5.20 16.65 6.70
N GLN A 109 -4.92 17.59 7.61
CA GLN A 109 -3.54 18.03 7.89
C GLN A 109 -2.58 16.89 8.27
N ASN A 110 -3.13 15.74 8.71
CA ASN A 110 -2.36 14.61 9.21
C ASN A 110 -2.35 13.41 8.26
N THR A 111 -2.82 13.57 7.02
CA THR A 111 -2.79 12.51 6.01
C THR A 111 -1.78 12.81 4.91
N LYS A 112 -0.94 11.83 4.60
CA LYS A 112 0.04 11.85 3.52
C LYS A 112 -0.27 10.77 2.50
N PHE A 113 -0.20 11.14 1.22
CA PHE A 113 -0.41 10.24 0.11
C PHE A 113 0.88 10.16 -0.71
N TYR A 114 1.30 8.95 -1.04
CA TYR A 114 2.42 8.69 -1.91
C TYR A 114 1.98 7.75 -3.02
N ALA A 115 2.38 8.03 -4.25
CA ALA A 115 1.96 7.23 -5.39
C ALA A 115 3.11 6.92 -6.34
N LYS A 116 2.98 5.78 -7.02
CA LYS A 116 3.78 5.42 -8.19
C LYS A 116 2.94 5.54 -9.45
N GLU A 117 3.19 6.60 -10.20
CA GLU A 117 2.47 6.89 -11.44
C GLU A 117 2.99 6.01 -12.59
N ASN A 118 2.07 5.46 -13.38
CA ASN A 118 2.31 4.68 -14.59
C ASN A 118 1.56 5.33 -15.78
N GLY A 119 1.84 6.61 -16.04
CA GLY A 119 1.17 7.44 -17.05
C GLY A 119 0.58 8.70 -16.45
N SER A 120 -0.20 9.47 -17.23
CA SER A 120 -0.76 10.76 -16.78
C SER A 120 -1.77 10.63 -15.65
N ASP A 121 -2.58 9.56 -15.63
CA ASP A 121 -3.75 9.44 -14.73
C ASP A 121 -3.86 8.09 -14.02
N LYS A 122 -2.84 7.24 -14.18
CA LYS A 122 -2.81 5.87 -13.64
C LYS A 122 -1.76 5.72 -12.56
N ILE A 123 -2.15 5.08 -11.47
CA ILE A 123 -1.31 4.75 -10.33
C ILE A 123 -1.20 3.23 -10.23
N SER A 124 0.03 2.75 -10.12
CA SER A 124 0.30 1.33 -9.87
C SER A 124 0.38 0.97 -8.40
N GLU A 125 0.69 1.96 -7.57
CA GLU A 125 0.88 1.80 -6.14
C GLU A 125 0.53 3.09 -5.40
N LEU A 126 -0.26 2.96 -4.34
CA LEU A 126 -0.71 4.04 -3.47
C LEU A 126 -0.37 3.66 -2.03
N LEU A 127 0.31 4.55 -1.33
CA LEU A 127 0.57 4.47 0.10
C LEU A 127 -0.09 5.66 0.79
N ILE A 128 -0.91 5.39 1.79
CA ILE A 128 -1.60 6.39 2.60
C ILE A 128 -1.10 6.24 4.04
N PHE A 129 -0.63 7.34 4.62
CA PHE A 129 -0.25 7.40 6.02
C PHE A 129 -1.09 8.45 6.74
N VAL A 130 -1.79 8.05 7.79
CA VAL A 130 -2.58 8.93 8.66
C VAL A 130 -1.89 8.94 10.02
N ASP A 131 -1.42 10.12 10.44
CA ASP A 131 -0.83 10.32 11.75
C ASP A 131 -1.92 10.55 12.82
N SER A 132 -1.65 10.09 14.03
CA SER A 132 -2.54 10.34 15.17
C SER A 132 -2.59 11.84 15.54
N ASN A 133 -3.70 12.29 16.12
CA ASN A 133 -3.89 13.64 16.61
C ASN A 133 -4.83 13.69 17.82
N GLU A 134 -5.12 14.91 18.29
CA GLU A 134 -6.01 15.17 19.43
C GLU A 134 -7.42 14.56 19.27
N HIS A 135 -7.90 14.42 18.03
CA HIS A 135 -9.24 13.91 17.72
C HIS A 135 -9.27 12.42 17.36
N SER A 136 -8.14 11.85 16.94
CA SER A 136 -7.98 10.43 16.62
C SER A 136 -6.61 9.95 17.09
N LYS A 137 -6.61 9.09 18.11
CA LYS A 137 -5.38 8.48 18.65
C LYS A 137 -4.80 7.39 17.75
N LYS A 138 -5.42 7.13 16.60
CA LYS A 138 -5.09 6.01 15.74
C LYS A 138 -4.16 6.44 14.61
N THR A 139 -3.01 5.77 14.52
CA THR A 139 -2.12 5.85 13.36
C THR A 139 -2.50 4.75 12.37
N VAL A 140 -2.59 5.10 11.08
CA VAL A 140 -2.96 4.17 10.01
C VAL A 140 -1.93 4.22 8.89
N LEU A 141 -1.50 3.06 8.42
CA LEU A 141 -0.72 2.90 7.20
C LEU A 141 -1.46 1.96 6.26
N LEU A 142 -1.81 2.44 5.08
CA LEU A 142 -2.47 1.67 4.03
C LEU A 142 -1.57 1.62 2.80
N SER A 143 -1.33 0.41 2.31
CA SER A 143 -0.66 0.16 1.04
C SER A 143 -1.66 -0.48 0.08
N LEU A 144 -1.72 0.00 -1.15
CA LEU A 144 -2.59 -0.51 -2.20
C LEU A 144 -1.82 -0.60 -3.52
N ILE A 145 -1.86 -1.76 -4.15
CA ILE A 145 -1.19 -2.04 -5.43
C ILE A 145 -2.25 -2.52 -6.42
N GLY A 146 -2.25 -1.97 -7.64
CA GLY A 146 -3.26 -2.26 -8.66
C GLY A 146 -3.03 -1.51 -9.97
N ASP A 147 -4.05 -1.47 -10.83
CA ASP A 147 -4.18 -0.49 -11.92
C ASP A 147 -5.29 0.49 -11.52
N ILE A 148 -4.91 1.58 -10.85
CA ILE A 148 -5.82 2.49 -10.15
C ILE A 148 -5.84 3.82 -10.89
N GLU A 149 -7.01 4.32 -11.23
CA GLU A 149 -7.14 5.68 -11.75
C GLU A 149 -7.24 6.67 -10.57
N LEU A 150 -6.56 7.82 -10.66
CA LEU A 150 -6.56 8.85 -9.60
C LEU A 150 -7.97 9.27 -9.17
N SER A 151 -8.91 9.33 -10.13
CA SER A 151 -10.32 9.64 -9.90
C SER A 151 -11.04 8.60 -9.02
N GLN A 152 -10.59 7.35 -9.01
CA GLN A 152 -11.19 6.24 -8.28
C GLN A 152 -10.75 6.17 -6.82
N ILE A 153 -9.72 6.94 -6.42
CA ILE A 153 -9.27 7.00 -5.01
C ILE A 153 -10.39 7.53 -4.10
N GLY A 154 -11.23 8.46 -4.58
CA GLY A 154 -12.39 8.94 -3.83
C GLY A 154 -13.51 7.89 -3.67
N THR A 155 -13.53 6.86 -4.52
CA THR A 155 -14.46 5.73 -4.42
C THR A 155 -13.99 4.71 -3.37
N LEU A 156 -12.67 4.54 -3.25
CA LEU A 156 -11.99 3.74 -2.22
C LEU A 156 -12.39 4.17 -0.80
N THR A 157 -12.42 5.47 -0.55
CA THR A 157 -12.71 6.04 0.77
C THR A 157 -14.20 5.98 1.14
N LYS A 158 -15.08 6.05 0.13
CA LYS A 158 -16.54 6.02 0.33
C LYS A 158 -17.11 4.61 0.51
N ASN A 159 -16.58 3.62 -0.23
CA ASN A 159 -17.20 2.30 -0.36
C ASN A 159 -16.43 1.16 0.32
N MET A 160 -15.19 1.37 0.75
CA MET A 160 -14.49 0.42 1.60
C MET A 160 -14.74 0.78 3.07
N ASN A 161 -15.01 -0.23 3.90
CA ASN A 161 -15.18 -0.06 5.35
C ASN A 161 -13.81 0.18 6.03
N LEU A 162 -13.03 1.10 5.47
CA LEU A 162 -11.77 1.57 6.03
C LEU A 162 -12.04 2.21 7.39
N PRO A 163 -11.03 2.26 8.27
CA PRO A 163 -11.12 3.04 9.50
C PRO A 163 -11.73 4.41 9.19
N ASN A 164 -12.64 4.91 10.04
CA ASN A 164 -13.42 6.11 9.76
C ASN A 164 -12.54 7.33 9.39
N GLU A 165 -11.29 7.32 9.84
CA GLU A 165 -10.24 8.30 9.56
C GLU A 165 -9.90 8.43 8.06
N VAL A 166 -10.16 7.40 7.25
CA VAL A 166 -9.94 7.42 5.79
C VAL A 166 -11.22 7.79 5.03
N LYS A 167 -12.39 7.76 5.68
CA LYS A 167 -13.70 8.02 5.05
C LYS A 167 -13.98 9.50 4.78
N ASP A 168 -13.23 10.41 5.40
CA ASP A 168 -13.42 11.86 5.28
C ASP A 168 -12.74 12.50 4.04
N ILE A 169 -12.09 11.69 3.19
CA ILE A 169 -11.49 12.15 1.93
C ILE A 169 -12.60 12.20 0.87
N LYS A 170 -13.25 13.37 0.73
CA LYS A 170 -14.29 13.64 -0.28
C LYS A 170 -13.77 14.10 -1.63
#